data_AF-A0A821G211-F1
#
_entry.id   AF-A0A821G211-F1
#
_cell.length_a   1.000
_cell.length_b   1.000
_cell.length_c   1.000
_cell.angle_alpha   90.00
_cell.angle_beta   90.00
_cell.angle_gamma   90.00
#
_symmetry.space_group_name_H-M   'P 1'
#
loop_
_entity.id
_entity.type
_entity.pdbx_description
1 polymer ?
#
loop_
_entity_poly.entity_id
_entity_poly.type
_entity_poly.pdbx_seq_one_letter_code
_entity_poly.pdbx_strand_id
1 'polypeptide(L)'
;RDGLACGTWFKKPQLDKFCRLLLIRSITPAHFVKSVNDYIIDSLVPKYGEDVVLDMEKMWNESDKGSPMICFLSMGSDPTVQRLLALVYPNGIWGLSQNYRIHPDFSLWITTKVHPEFPIGLLQISINYTAKAP
;
A
#
# COMPACT_ATOMS: atom_id res chain seq x y z
N ARG A 1 18.40 -28.14 -38.62
CA ARG A 1 16.94 -27.97 -38.48
C ARG A 1 16.70 -28.12 -36.99
N ASP A 2 16.91 -27.04 -36.25
CA ASP A 2 17.06 -27.14 -34.81
C ASP A 2 15.72 -26.71 -34.24
N GLY A 3 14.98 -27.70 -33.76
CA GLY A 3 13.64 -27.55 -33.21
C GLY A 3 13.67 -26.63 -32.00
N LEU A 4 13.48 -25.33 -32.25
CA LEU A 4 13.22 -24.36 -31.22
C LEU A 4 11.80 -24.60 -30.70
N ALA A 5 11.71 -25.40 -29.65
CA ALA A 5 10.48 -25.57 -28.88
C ALA A 5 9.90 -24.19 -28.54
N CYS A 6 8.62 -24.00 -28.86
CA CYS A 6 7.82 -22.84 -28.47
C CYS A 6 8.09 -22.53 -26.98
N GLY A 7 8.78 -21.42 -26.69
CA GLY A 7 9.11 -21.00 -25.33
C GLY A 7 10.61 -20.84 -25.01
N THR A 8 11.53 -21.49 -25.72
CA THR A 8 12.99 -21.38 -25.43
C THR A 8 13.63 -20.07 -25.92
N TRP A 9 13.03 -19.43 -26.91
CA TRP A 9 13.44 -18.12 -27.44
C TRP A 9 13.48 -17.03 -26.35
N PHE A 10 12.56 -17.12 -25.39
CA PHE A 10 12.46 -16.18 -24.28
C PHE A 10 13.61 -16.30 -23.29
N LYS A 11 14.49 -17.30 -23.38
CA LYS A 11 15.67 -17.46 -22.50
C LYS A 11 16.99 -17.04 -23.13
N LYS A 12 16.98 -16.46 -24.35
CA LYS A 12 18.21 -16.03 -25.03
C LYS A 12 18.90 -14.84 -24.32
N PRO A 13 20.23 -14.88 -24.10
CA PRO A 13 20.96 -13.84 -23.37
C PRO A 13 20.91 -12.46 -24.06
N GLN A 14 20.69 -12.42 -25.37
CA GLN A 14 20.52 -11.17 -26.12
C GLN A 14 19.22 -10.39 -25.82
N LEU A 15 18.26 -10.97 -25.09
CA LEU A 15 17.04 -10.29 -24.72
C LEU A 15 17.05 -10.01 -23.22
N ASP A 16 17.26 -8.74 -22.87
CA ASP A 16 17.29 -8.29 -21.48
C ASP A 16 15.93 -8.53 -20.77
N LYS A 17 15.95 -8.67 -19.43
CA LYS A 17 14.77 -9.00 -18.62
C LYS A 17 13.63 -8.01 -18.83
N PHE A 18 13.95 -6.72 -18.98
CA PHE A 18 12.97 -5.69 -19.28
C PHE A 18 12.33 -5.86 -20.67
N CYS A 19 13.13 -6.16 -21.70
CA CYS A 19 12.62 -6.42 -23.05
C CYS A 19 11.71 -7.65 -23.09
N ARG A 20 12.02 -8.70 -22.31
CA ARG A 20 11.14 -9.88 -22.15
C ARG A 20 9.79 -9.51 -21.54
N LEU A 21 9.80 -8.67 -20.52
CA LEU A 21 8.58 -8.19 -19.88
C LEU A 21 7.69 -7.42 -20.87
N LEU A 22 8.29 -6.54 -21.68
CA LEU A 22 7.57 -5.79 -22.72
C LEU A 22 6.95 -6.71 -23.77
N LEU A 23 7.65 -7.77 -24.18
CA LEU A 23 7.11 -8.77 -25.11
C LEU A 23 5.95 -9.54 -24.49
N ILE A 24 6.07 -10.01 -23.25
CA ILE A 24 4.98 -10.73 -22.57
C ILE A 24 3.74 -9.83 -22.44
N ARG A 25 3.92 -8.55 -22.10
CA ARG A 25 2.84 -7.55 -22.05
C ARG A 25 2.09 -7.43 -23.39
N SER A 26 2.80 -7.57 -24.51
CA SER A 26 2.21 -7.45 -25.86
C SER A 26 1.54 -8.74 -26.38
N ILE A 27 1.91 -9.91 -25.86
CA ILE A 27 1.48 -11.21 -26.41
C ILE A 27 0.42 -11.88 -25.52
N THR A 28 0.56 -11.79 -24.19
CA THR A 28 -0.35 -12.50 -23.28
C THR A 28 -0.55 -11.75 -21.96
N PRO A 29 -1.67 -11.02 -21.81
CA PRO A 29 -1.97 -10.32 -20.57
C PRO A 29 -2.14 -11.28 -19.37
N ALA A 30 -2.55 -12.53 -19.61
CA ALA A 30 -2.73 -13.53 -18.55
C ALA A 30 -1.45 -13.89 -17.78
N HIS A 31 -0.27 -13.73 -18.39
CA HIS A 31 1.01 -14.00 -17.73
C HIS A 31 1.77 -12.72 -17.35
N PHE A 32 1.19 -11.55 -17.64
CA PHE A 32 1.84 -10.28 -17.41
C PHE A 32 2.07 -10.03 -15.91
N VAL A 33 1.04 -10.20 -15.07
CA VAL A 33 1.15 -9.94 -13.62
C VAL A 33 2.26 -10.78 -12.98
N LYS A 34 2.32 -12.07 -13.31
CA LYS A 34 3.38 -12.96 -12.83
C LYS A 34 4.75 -12.51 -13.32
N SER A 35 4.88 -12.20 -14.61
CA SER A 35 6.16 -11.77 -15.19
C SER A 35 6.65 -10.43 -14.64
N VAL A 36 5.72 -9.52 -14.29
CA VAL A 36 6.03 -8.27 -13.59
C VAL A 36 6.54 -8.58 -12.17
N ASN A 37 5.85 -9.45 -11.42
CA ASN A 37 6.27 -9.83 -10.07
C ASN A 37 7.66 -10.48 -10.09
N ASP A 38 7.89 -11.44 -10.99
CA ASP A 38 9.20 -12.07 -11.20
C ASP A 38 10.29 -11.01 -11.52
N TYR A 39 9.97 -10.03 -12.37
CA TYR A 39 10.89 -8.94 -12.69
C TYR A 39 11.20 -8.02 -11.49
N ILE A 40 10.21 -7.72 -10.65
CA ILE A 40 10.35 -6.92 -9.44
C ILE A 40 11.23 -7.65 -8.42
N ILE A 41 10.98 -8.93 -8.18
CA ILE A 41 11.80 -9.77 -7.28
C ILE A 41 13.25 -9.79 -7.74
N ASP A 42 13.47 -9.99 -9.04
CA ASP A 42 14.79 -10.09 -9.64
C ASP A 42 15.57 -8.76 -9.69
N SER A 43 14.88 -7.64 -9.88
CA SER A 43 15.50 -6.31 -10.05
C SER A 43 15.66 -5.56 -8.73
N LEU A 44 14.80 -5.85 -7.76
CA LEU A 44 14.84 -5.28 -6.41
C LEU A 44 15.25 -6.36 -5.41
N VAL A 45 14.36 -6.67 -4.48
CA VAL A 45 14.57 -7.61 -3.38
C VAL A 45 13.29 -8.45 -3.28
N PRO A 46 13.37 -9.75 -2.94
CA PRO A 46 12.20 -10.63 -2.82
C PRO A 46 11.05 -10.08 -1.97
N LYS A 47 11.37 -9.27 -0.94
CA LYS A 47 10.39 -8.58 -0.07
C LYS A 47 9.35 -7.73 -0.82
N TYR A 48 9.62 -7.31 -2.05
CA TYR A 48 8.70 -6.51 -2.87
C TYR A 48 7.76 -7.36 -3.74
N GLY A 49 7.98 -8.67 -3.82
CA GLY A 49 7.11 -9.61 -4.53
C GLY A 49 6.11 -10.33 -3.62
N GLU A 50 6.27 -10.21 -2.30
CA GLU A 50 5.41 -10.83 -1.28
C GLU A 50 4.19 -9.95 -0.97
N ASP A 51 3.07 -10.59 -0.66
CA ASP A 51 1.88 -9.91 -0.16
C ASP A 51 2.15 -9.34 1.25
N VAL A 52 2.02 -8.03 1.40
CA VAL A 52 2.24 -7.35 2.69
C VAL A 52 0.95 -7.31 3.48
N VAL A 53 0.93 -7.98 4.64
CA VAL A 53 -0.16 -7.86 5.61
C VAL A 53 -0.10 -6.50 6.29
N LEU A 54 -1.26 -5.86 6.45
CA LEU A 54 -1.38 -4.57 7.14
C LEU A 54 -1.17 -4.76 8.65
N ASP A 55 -0.10 -4.17 9.18
CA ASP A 55 0.21 -4.15 10.61
C ASP A 55 -0.06 -2.77 11.21
N MET A 56 -1.18 -2.67 11.94
CA MET A 56 -1.64 -1.42 12.54
C MET A 56 -0.74 -0.94 13.69
N GLU A 57 -0.12 -1.86 14.43
CA GLU A 57 0.72 -1.52 15.59
C GLU A 57 2.06 -0.96 15.12
N LYS A 58 2.64 -1.54 14.07
CA LYS A 58 3.82 -0.97 13.43
C LYS A 58 3.56 0.43 12.89
N MET A 59 2.44 0.62 12.20
CA MET A 59 2.07 1.94 11.68
C MET A 59 1.82 2.96 12.79
N TRP A 60 1.24 2.52 13.92
CA TRP A 60 1.08 3.38 15.09
C TRP A 60 2.43 3.89 15.59
N ASN A 61 3.41 3.00 15.74
CA ASN A 61 4.74 3.35 16.22
C ASN A 61 5.52 4.26 15.24
N GLU A 62 5.17 4.23 13.96
CA GLU A 62 5.71 5.14 12.94
C GLU A 62 4.98 6.50 12.92
N SER A 63 3.80 6.61 13.54
CA SER A 63 3.02 7.85 13.58
C SER A 63 3.53 8.83 14.63
N ASP A 64 3.49 10.12 14.30
CA ASP A 64 3.74 11.24 15.22
C ASP A 64 2.57 12.23 15.13
N LYS A 65 2.48 13.16 16.08
CA LYS A 65 1.43 14.20 16.13
C LYS A 65 1.34 15.08 14.88
N GLY A 66 2.40 15.15 14.08
CA GLY A 66 2.46 15.87 12.81
C GLY A 66 2.00 15.06 11.58
N SER A 67 1.86 13.74 11.74
CA SER A 67 1.59 12.80 10.65
C SER A 67 0.35 11.98 10.94
N PRO A 68 -0.85 12.49 10.60
CA PRO A 68 -2.09 11.75 10.82
C PRO A 68 -2.14 10.47 9.99
N MET A 69 -2.84 9.46 10.49
CA MET A 69 -3.09 8.22 9.77
C MET A 69 -4.41 8.30 9.02
N ILE A 70 -4.39 8.01 7.73
CA ILE A 70 -5.57 8.02 6.86
C ILE A 70 -5.82 6.63 6.28
N CYS A 71 -6.99 6.08 6.62
CA CYS A 71 -7.48 4.85 6.03
C CYS A 71 -8.41 5.14 4.86
N PHE A 72 -8.05 4.61 3.69
CA PHE A 72 -8.95 4.51 2.55
C PHE A 72 -9.71 3.19 2.58
N LEU A 73 -11.02 3.30 2.67
CA LEU A 73 -11.92 2.15 2.62
C LEU A 73 -12.02 1.62 1.19
N SER A 74 -11.77 0.32 1.01
CA SER A 74 -12.10 -0.36 -0.23
C SER A 74 -13.62 -0.50 -0.39
N MET A 75 -14.12 -0.62 -1.63
CA MET A 75 -15.55 -0.81 -1.89
C MET A 75 -16.04 -2.11 -1.24
N GLY A 76 -17.03 -2.01 -0.33
CA GLY A 76 -17.56 -3.14 0.42
C GLY A 76 -16.94 -3.37 1.80
N SER A 77 -15.93 -2.59 2.20
CA SER A 77 -15.43 -2.59 3.59
C SER A 77 -16.39 -1.81 4.49
N ASP A 78 -16.79 -2.42 5.62
CA ASP A 78 -17.64 -1.79 6.63
C ASP A 78 -16.85 -0.71 7.41
N PRO A 79 -17.26 0.57 7.37
CA PRO A 79 -16.61 1.65 8.13
C PRO A 79 -16.72 1.47 9.65
N THR A 80 -17.63 0.62 10.14
CA THR A 80 -17.96 0.49 11.56
C THR A 80 -16.79 -0.05 12.39
N VAL A 81 -16.03 -1.01 11.84
CA VAL A 81 -14.86 -1.60 12.53
C VAL A 81 -13.74 -0.57 12.73
N GLN A 82 -13.60 0.40 11.82
CA GLN A 82 -12.57 1.44 11.91
C GLN A 82 -13.04 2.72 12.60
N ARG A 83 -14.34 2.98 12.61
CA ARG A 83 -14.97 4.05 13.39
C ARG A 83 -14.78 3.84 14.90
N LEU A 84 -14.64 2.58 15.34
CA LEU A 84 -14.27 2.25 16.72
C LEU A 84 -12.79 2.58 17.01
N LEU A 85 -11.88 2.44 16.05
CA LEU A 85 -10.45 2.78 16.22
C LEU A 85 -10.19 4.28 16.29
N ALA A 86 -11.05 5.12 15.71
CA ALA A 86 -10.99 6.57 15.90
C ALA A 86 -11.19 7.01 17.37
N LEU A 87 -11.65 6.12 18.26
CA LEU A 87 -11.92 6.40 19.67
C LEU A 87 -11.23 5.44 20.65
N VAL A 88 -10.37 4.52 20.20
CA VAL A 88 -9.71 3.57 21.12
C VAL A 88 -8.26 3.98 21.35
N TYR A 89 -8.09 4.92 22.29
CA TYR A 89 -6.97 4.87 23.24
C TYR A 89 -7.54 4.79 24.66
N PRO A 90 -7.01 3.91 25.53
CA PRO A 90 -7.56 3.63 26.86
C PRO A 90 -7.57 4.83 27.83
N ASN A 91 -6.98 5.98 27.46
CA ASN A 91 -6.74 7.11 28.34
C ASN A 91 -7.36 8.45 27.87
N GLY A 92 -8.49 8.38 27.17
CA GLY A 92 -9.38 9.54 27.02
C GLY A 92 -8.98 10.54 25.94
N ILE A 93 -10.01 11.23 25.45
CA ILE A 93 -9.94 12.27 24.43
C ILE A 93 -9.22 13.48 25.04
N TRP A 94 -7.94 13.67 24.73
CA TRP A 94 -7.23 14.94 24.99
C TRP A 94 -7.53 15.95 23.88
N GLY A 95 -8.82 16.14 23.61
CA GLY A 95 -9.33 17.22 22.79
C GLY A 95 -9.35 18.49 23.63
N LEU A 96 -8.32 19.32 23.48
CA LEU A 96 -8.27 20.70 23.96
C LEU A 96 -8.32 20.86 25.49
N SER A 97 -7.26 20.42 26.19
CA SER A 97 -6.94 21.03 27.49
C SER A 97 -6.72 22.53 27.28
N GLN A 98 -7.14 23.36 28.24
CA GLN A 98 -7.40 24.81 28.21
C GLN A 98 -6.25 25.74 27.74
N ASN A 99 -5.21 25.24 27.08
CA ASN A 99 -4.01 25.96 26.64
C ASN A 99 -3.43 25.51 25.28
N TYR A 100 -4.22 25.05 24.30
CA TYR A 100 -3.74 24.70 22.92
C TYR A 100 -2.54 23.73 22.84
N ARG A 101 -2.17 23.05 23.94
CA ARG A 101 -1.02 22.14 23.99
C ARG A 101 -1.45 20.75 23.55
N ILE A 102 -0.99 20.34 22.38
CA ILE A 102 -1.15 18.99 21.85
C ILE A 102 -0.22 18.05 22.66
N HIS A 103 -0.75 16.93 23.12
CA HIS A 103 0.03 15.92 23.85
C HIS A 103 1.12 15.34 22.92
N PRO A 104 2.34 15.04 23.43
CA PRO A 104 3.38 14.42 22.61
C PRO A 104 2.91 13.12 21.93
N ASP A 105 2.09 12.32 22.61
CA ASP A 105 1.58 11.03 22.09
C ASP A 105 0.21 11.14 21.39
N PHE A 106 -0.18 12.35 20.97
CA PHE A 106 -1.42 12.52 20.22
C PHE A 106 -1.24 12.05 18.78
N SER A 107 -2.04 11.08 18.34
CA SER A 107 -2.13 10.69 16.93
C SER A 107 -3.55 10.87 16.41
N LEU A 108 -3.69 11.45 15.22
CA LEU A 108 -4.98 11.67 14.57
C LEU A 108 -5.25 10.56 13.54
N TRP A 109 -6.45 9.98 13.59
CA TRP A 109 -6.85 8.85 12.76
C TRP A 109 -8.12 9.20 11.98
N ILE A 110 -8.06 9.09 10.65
CA ILE A 110 -9.14 9.48 9.75
C ILE A 110 -9.48 8.31 8.84
N THR A 111 -10.76 7.94 8.80
CA THR A 111 -11.28 6.92 7.89
C THR A 111 -12.15 7.58 6.84
N THR A 112 -11.81 7.42 5.56
CA THR A 112 -12.56 8.06 4.48
C THR A 112 -12.67 7.17 3.25
N LYS A 113 -13.67 7.48 2.42
CA LYS A 113 -13.72 6.98 1.05
C LYS A 113 -12.81 7.85 0.17
N VAL A 114 -12.30 7.24 -0.90
CA VAL A 114 -11.50 7.98 -1.91
C VAL A 114 -12.37 9.06 -2.54
N HIS A 115 -11.90 10.31 -2.53
CA HIS A 115 -12.60 11.46 -3.11
C HIS A 115 -11.61 12.36 -3.88
N PRO A 116 -11.95 12.83 -5.10
CA PRO A 116 -11.04 13.65 -5.91
C PRO A 116 -10.74 15.03 -5.30
N GLU A 117 -11.68 15.61 -4.56
CA GLU A 117 -11.50 16.91 -3.88
C GLU A 117 -10.92 16.78 -2.46
N PHE A 118 -10.40 15.59 -2.10
CA PHE A 118 -9.79 15.43 -0.80
C PHE A 118 -8.56 16.33 -0.66
N PRO A 119 -8.37 17.02 0.48
CA PRO A 119 -7.28 17.99 0.63
C PRO A 119 -5.91 17.34 0.48
N ILE A 120 -5.19 17.72 -0.58
CA ILE A 120 -3.86 17.19 -0.91
C ILE A 120 -2.86 17.49 0.21
N GLY A 121 -2.95 18.66 0.84
CA GLY A 121 -2.07 19.02 1.94
C GLY A 121 -2.14 18.03 3.11
N LEU A 122 -3.33 17.48 3.37
CA LEU A 122 -3.51 16.44 4.38
C LEU A 122 -2.93 15.10 3.92
N LEU A 123 -3.05 14.75 2.64
CA LEU A 123 -2.45 13.54 2.08
C LEU A 123 -0.93 13.55 2.15
N GLN A 124 -0.31 14.70 1.87
CA GLN A 124 1.15 14.85 1.84
C GLN A 124 1.81 14.65 3.20
N ILE A 125 1.12 15.02 4.29
CA ILE A 125 1.64 14.86 5.66
C ILE A 125 1.24 13.55 6.31
N SER A 126 0.25 12.86 5.73
CA SER A 126 -0.35 11.66 6.33
C SER A 126 0.37 10.36 5.98
N ILE A 127 0.27 9.41 6.91
CA ILE A 127 0.53 7.99 6.62
C ILE A 127 -0.76 7.40 6.07
N ASN A 128 -0.76 7.01 4.79
CA ASN A 128 -1.94 6.47 4.11
C ASN A 128 -1.87 4.95 4.03
N TYR A 129 -3.01 4.30 4.26
CA TYR A 129 -3.17 2.86 4.07
C TYR A 129 -4.55 2.53 3.53
N THR A 130 -4.66 1.35 2.91
CA THR A 130 -5.91 0.83 2.39
C THR A 130 -6.30 -0.42 3.17
N ALA A 131 -7.50 -0.42 3.74
CA ALA A 131 -8.06 -1.61 4.34
C ALA A 131 -8.96 -2.32 3.32
N LYS A 132 -8.59 -3.55 2.98
CA LYS A 132 -9.45 -4.48 2.24
C LYS A 132 -10.07 -5.46 3.22
N ALA A 133 -11.26 -5.96 2.90
CA ALA A 133 -11.78 -7.12 3.61
C ALA A 133 -10.83 -8.33 3.38
N PRO A 134 -10.60 -9.18 4.39
CA PRO A 134 -9.83 -10.41 4.23
C PRO A 134 -10.50 -11.40 3.27
#